data_AF-A0A1G9U941-F1
#
_entry.id   AF-A0A1G9U941-F1
#
_cell.length_a   1.000
_cell.length_b   1.000
_cell.length_c   1.000
_cell.angle_alpha   90.00
_cell.angle_beta   90.00
_cell.angle_gamma   90.00
#
_symmetry.space_group_name_H-M   'P 1'
#
loop_
_entity.id
_entity.type
_entity.pdbx_description
1 polymer ?
#
loop_
_entity_poly.entity_id
_entity_poly.type
_entity_poly.pdbx_seq_one_letter_code
_entity_poly.pdbx_strand_id
1 'polypeptide(L)'
;MHAAAMMISNPIASNGNAQLAFNHIRDWREAGCLADPRLSPDTVSILKALTLPLWEKADYRLLSDLLESENAIGILRHTPAVSPNLVRLLHRLPGPFRIPRVIRFIRNEDEATIISRISMGCIDRSRSLISKLQTSQSRSDFWDKASSHFLDRCIPFPEAPKIIDPRVTPIRTVDSLRSCGLKLHLCLRNFIGEALSGEQSFYVFNGEKQIVVSVTPRVGGRSVISQMSAPDNMPVSPSDRSTIIQVFGDAGIQDESVYVNDWPSELDRRLNRLGNEQVELPGELYAKINDLMSFHAR
;
A
#
# COMPACT_ATOMS: atom_id res chain seq x y z
N MET A 1 28.21 9.89 -2.98
CA MET A 1 28.30 11.18 -3.71
C MET A 1 27.15 12.13 -3.42
N HIS A 2 25.89 11.69 -3.32
CA HIS A 2 24.75 12.55 -2.99
C HIS A 2 24.90 13.31 -1.65
N ALA A 3 25.24 12.60 -0.56
CA ALA A 3 25.51 13.22 0.74
C ALA A 3 26.76 14.14 0.75
N ALA A 4 27.79 13.81 -0.03
CA ALA A 4 29.01 14.63 -0.17
C ALA A 4 28.75 15.90 -1.00
N ALA A 5 27.97 15.79 -2.08
CA ALA A 5 27.53 16.93 -2.88
C ALA A 5 26.62 17.87 -2.07
N MET A 6 25.77 17.33 -1.19
CA MET A 6 24.96 18.12 -0.26
C MET A 6 25.78 18.88 0.80
N MET A 7 26.81 18.25 1.38
CA MET A 7 27.68 18.92 2.35
C MET A 7 28.55 20.01 1.70
N ILE A 8 28.88 19.87 0.41
CA ILE A 8 29.59 20.89 -0.35
C ILE A 8 28.65 22.03 -0.77
N SER A 9 27.35 21.76 -0.99
CA SER A 9 26.39 22.76 -1.47
C SER A 9 25.62 23.51 -0.37
N ASN A 10 25.69 23.07 0.90
CA ASN A 10 24.94 23.70 1.99
C ASN A 10 25.83 23.92 3.23
N PRO A 11 26.35 25.15 3.46
CA PRO A 11 27.21 25.42 4.60
C PRO A 11 26.39 25.35 5.89
N ILE A 12 26.84 24.48 6.77
CA ILE A 12 26.26 24.12 8.07
C ILE A 12 25.98 25.39 8.89
N ALA A 13 24.72 25.81 8.94
CA ALA A 13 24.25 26.88 9.82
C ALA A 13 23.14 26.36 10.74
N SER A 14 23.54 25.78 11.88
CA SER A 14 22.82 25.61 13.16
C SER A 14 23.04 24.24 13.81
N ASN A 15 23.17 24.24 15.14
CA ASN A 15 23.64 23.14 15.98
C ASN A 15 22.74 21.89 16.01
N GLY A 16 21.53 21.92 15.43
CA GLY A 16 20.68 20.73 15.26
C GLY A 16 21.15 19.78 14.14
N ASN A 17 21.93 20.30 13.18
CA ASN A 17 22.39 19.54 12.01
C ASN A 17 23.58 18.61 12.29
N ALA A 18 24.28 18.77 13.42
CA ALA A 18 25.42 17.92 13.76
C ALA A 18 24.99 16.48 14.11
N GLN A 19 23.90 16.32 14.88
CA GLN A 19 23.38 14.99 15.23
C GLN A 19 22.78 14.28 14.01
N LEU A 20 22.07 15.02 13.14
CA LEU A 20 21.64 14.54 11.82
C LEU A 20 22.86 14.13 10.98
N ALA A 21 23.87 14.99 10.83
CA ALA A 21 25.10 14.68 10.11
C ALA A 21 25.83 13.45 10.68
N PHE A 22 25.88 13.26 12.01
CA PHE A 22 26.47 12.09 12.65
C PHE A 22 25.68 10.80 12.40
N ASN A 23 24.35 10.83 12.47
CA ASN A 23 23.51 9.71 12.05
C ASN A 23 23.71 9.41 10.55
N HIS A 24 23.90 10.44 9.73
CA HIS A 24 24.15 10.34 8.28
C HIS A 24 25.55 9.85 7.90
N ILE A 25 26.57 10.02 8.75
CA ILE A 25 27.90 9.39 8.57
C ILE A 25 27.79 7.86 8.62
N ARG A 26 26.83 7.31 9.37
CA ARG A 26 26.56 5.87 9.40
C ARG A 26 25.89 5.37 8.12
N ASP A 27 24.98 6.17 7.55
CA ASP A 27 24.33 5.89 6.26
C ASP A 27 25.31 6.01 5.07
N TRP A 28 26.42 6.72 5.27
CA TRP A 28 27.52 6.90 4.31
C TRP A 28 28.20 5.60 3.91
N ARG A 29 28.20 4.55 4.75
CA ARG A 29 28.76 3.24 4.38
C ARG A 29 27.94 2.55 3.29
N GLU A 30 26.62 2.68 3.32
CA GLU A 30 25.74 2.07 2.32
C GLU A 30 25.72 2.90 1.03
N ALA A 31 25.69 4.23 1.14
CA ALA A 31 25.94 5.12 0.00
C ALA A 31 27.37 4.99 -0.57
N GLY A 32 28.33 4.55 0.25
CA GLY A 32 29.72 4.26 -0.13
C GLY A 32 29.86 2.96 -0.91
N CYS A 33 29.01 1.95 -0.65
CA CYS A 33 28.91 0.77 -1.50
C CYS A 33 28.41 1.14 -2.90
N LEU A 34 27.52 2.13 -2.99
CA LEU A 34 27.11 2.78 -4.24
C LEU A 34 28.13 3.80 -4.78
N ALA A 35 29.37 3.83 -4.27
CA ALA A 35 30.46 4.69 -4.75
C ALA A 35 31.70 3.89 -5.21
N ASP A 36 31.53 2.60 -5.55
CA ASP A 36 32.58 1.78 -6.15
C ASP A 36 33.15 2.47 -7.41
N PRO A 37 34.47 2.64 -7.56
CA PRO A 37 35.08 3.19 -8.76
C PRO A 37 34.77 2.38 -10.05
N ARG A 38 34.18 1.18 -9.94
CA ARG A 38 33.74 0.33 -11.05
C ARG A 38 32.28 0.55 -11.44
N LEU A 39 31.59 1.52 -10.86
CA LEU A 39 30.20 1.77 -11.20
C LEU A 39 30.03 2.16 -12.66
N SER A 40 28.99 1.60 -13.27
CA SER A 40 28.66 1.92 -14.64
C SER A 40 28.32 3.42 -14.79
N PRO A 41 28.55 4.03 -15.96
CA PRO A 41 28.12 5.40 -16.23
C PRO A 41 26.63 5.63 -15.98
N ASP A 42 25.80 4.60 -16.25
CA ASP A 42 24.36 4.63 -15.99
C ASP A 42 24.06 4.76 -14.49
N THR A 43 24.75 3.98 -13.64
CA THR A 43 24.60 4.07 -12.19
C THR A 43 25.00 5.46 -11.67
N VAL A 44 26.10 6.02 -12.18
CA VAL A 44 26.51 7.40 -11.81
C VAL A 44 25.46 8.43 -12.21
N SER A 45 24.84 8.28 -13.39
CA SER A 45 23.75 9.15 -13.84
C SER A 45 22.54 9.08 -12.90
N ILE A 46 22.14 7.87 -12.50
CA ILE A 46 21.02 7.65 -11.57
C ILE A 46 21.32 8.29 -10.21
N LEU A 47 22.53 8.10 -9.68
CA LEU A 47 22.94 8.66 -8.39
C LEU A 47 22.95 10.19 -8.39
N LYS A 48 23.22 10.83 -9.53
CA LYS A 48 23.14 12.28 -9.71
C LYS A 48 21.69 12.79 -9.75
N ALA A 49 20.75 11.96 -10.20
CA ALA A 49 19.34 12.30 -10.30
C ALA A 49 18.55 12.10 -9.00
N LEU A 50 19.16 11.56 -7.94
CA LEU A 50 18.51 11.39 -6.64
C LEU A 50 18.03 12.74 -6.09
N THR A 51 16.80 12.79 -5.58
CA THR A 51 16.18 13.98 -5.00
C THR A 51 16.53 14.19 -3.54
N LEU A 52 16.49 15.44 -3.09
CA LEU A 52 16.51 15.84 -1.68
C LEU A 52 15.14 15.66 -1.01
N PRO A 53 15.05 15.50 0.32
CA PRO A 53 16.14 15.39 1.31
C PRO A 53 16.88 14.05 1.26
N LEU A 54 17.84 13.83 2.16
CA LEU A 54 18.51 12.55 2.34
C LEU A 54 17.50 11.41 2.56
N TRP A 55 17.71 10.29 1.87
CA TRP A 55 16.85 9.12 1.95
C TRP A 55 17.11 8.27 3.18
N GLU A 56 16.14 7.43 3.52
CA GLU A 56 16.33 6.43 4.55
C GLU A 56 17.26 5.32 4.09
N LYS A 57 17.95 4.71 5.07
CA LYS A 57 18.82 3.57 4.87
C LYS A 57 18.17 2.42 4.09
N ALA A 58 16.89 2.15 4.39
CA ALA A 58 16.13 1.12 3.70
C ALA A 58 16.02 1.40 2.19
N ASP A 59 15.80 2.66 1.80
CA ASP A 59 15.60 3.04 0.40
C ASP A 59 16.87 2.90 -0.45
N TYR A 60 18.04 3.16 0.13
CA TYR A 60 19.31 2.92 -0.56
C TYR A 60 19.56 1.44 -0.85
N ARG A 61 19.12 0.55 0.05
CA ARG A 61 19.20 -0.90 -0.18
C ARG A 61 18.27 -1.32 -1.31
N LEU A 62 17.03 -0.84 -1.29
CA LEU A 62 16.08 -1.07 -2.40
C LEU A 62 16.63 -0.56 -3.73
N LEU A 63 17.27 0.62 -3.74
CA LEU A 63 17.91 1.16 -4.94
C LEU A 63 19.06 0.25 -5.39
N SER A 64 19.91 -0.23 -4.47
CA SER A 64 20.99 -1.16 -4.79
C SER A 64 20.45 -2.41 -5.49
N ASP A 65 19.39 -3.02 -4.96
CA ASP A 65 18.76 -4.20 -5.55
C ASP A 65 18.18 -3.91 -6.95
N LEU A 66 17.62 -2.71 -7.15
CA LEU A 66 17.12 -2.27 -8.46
C LEU A 66 18.22 -2.04 -9.49
N LEU A 67 19.42 -1.65 -9.06
CA LEU A 67 20.57 -1.45 -9.95
C LEU A 67 21.13 -2.76 -10.51
N GLU A 68 20.66 -3.92 -10.05
CA GLU A 68 20.95 -5.23 -10.65
C GLU A 68 19.96 -5.59 -11.79
N SER A 69 18.89 -4.82 -11.95
CA SER A 69 17.81 -5.10 -12.91
C SER A 69 17.86 -4.15 -14.11
N GLU A 70 18.19 -4.66 -15.30
CA GLU A 70 18.27 -3.88 -16.56
C GLU A 70 17.02 -3.01 -16.81
N ASN A 71 15.82 -3.57 -16.61
CA ASN A 71 14.57 -2.83 -16.78
C ASN A 71 14.46 -1.62 -15.85
N ALA A 72 14.88 -1.78 -14.58
CA ALA A 72 14.83 -0.73 -13.58
C ALA A 72 15.86 0.37 -13.87
N ILE A 73 17.10 -0.02 -14.23
CA ILE A 73 18.14 0.91 -14.69
C ILE A 73 17.62 1.75 -15.86
N GLY A 74 16.99 1.11 -16.85
CA GLY A 74 16.44 1.79 -18.02
C GLY A 74 15.43 2.89 -17.66
N ILE A 75 14.58 2.65 -16.65
CA ILE A 75 13.61 3.64 -16.17
C ILE A 75 14.31 4.74 -15.37
N LEU A 76 15.13 4.36 -14.38
CA LEU A 76 15.79 5.29 -13.47
C LEU A 76 16.71 6.24 -14.21
N ARG A 77 17.43 5.76 -15.23
CA ARG A 77 18.33 6.58 -16.06
C ARG A 77 17.62 7.72 -16.78
N HIS A 78 16.39 7.48 -17.23
CA HIS A 78 15.59 8.47 -17.96
C HIS A 78 14.69 9.30 -17.04
N THR A 79 14.78 9.07 -15.73
CA THR A 79 14.01 9.82 -14.73
C THR A 79 14.85 11.02 -14.27
N PRO A 80 14.38 12.27 -14.47
CA PRO A 80 15.16 13.46 -14.12
C PRO A 80 15.36 13.64 -12.61
N ALA A 81 14.41 13.14 -11.82
CA ALA A 81 14.36 13.23 -10.38
C ALA A 81 13.96 11.87 -9.81
N VAL A 82 14.94 11.10 -9.36
CA VAL A 82 14.74 9.79 -8.74
C VAL A 82 14.41 10.04 -7.26
N SER A 83 13.26 9.57 -6.79
CA SER A 83 12.79 9.75 -5.41
C SER A 83 12.67 8.41 -4.67
N PRO A 84 12.62 8.41 -3.31
CA PRO A 84 12.40 7.19 -2.53
C PRO A 84 11.12 6.46 -2.93
N ASN A 85 10.01 7.19 -3.09
CA ASN A 85 8.72 6.62 -3.47
C ASN A 85 8.78 5.90 -4.83
N LEU A 86 9.52 6.46 -5.80
CA LEU A 86 9.72 5.78 -7.08
C LEU A 86 10.50 4.48 -6.90
N VAL A 87 11.56 4.49 -6.10
CA VAL A 87 12.37 3.30 -5.81
C VAL A 87 11.54 2.23 -5.12
N ARG A 88 10.76 2.58 -4.08
CA ARG A 88 9.87 1.63 -3.39
C ARG A 88 8.83 1.04 -4.35
N LEU A 89 8.19 1.87 -5.18
CA LEU A 89 7.24 1.45 -6.21
C LEU A 89 7.88 0.46 -7.20
N LEU A 90 9.04 0.80 -7.77
CA LEU A 90 9.75 -0.05 -8.72
C LEU A 90 10.21 -1.37 -8.09
N HIS A 91 10.66 -1.33 -6.85
CA HIS A 91 11.06 -2.52 -6.10
C HIS A 91 9.88 -3.46 -5.87
N ARG A 92 8.70 -2.92 -5.58
CA ARG A 92 7.47 -3.71 -5.40
C ARG A 92 6.95 -4.33 -6.69
N LEU A 93 7.23 -3.71 -7.83
CA LEU A 93 6.88 -4.25 -9.13
C LEU A 93 7.78 -5.44 -9.53
N PRO A 94 7.19 -6.52 -10.04
CA PRO A 94 7.96 -7.61 -10.65
C PRO A 94 8.74 -7.09 -11.84
N GLY A 95 9.96 -7.61 -12.04
CA GLY A 95 10.89 -7.18 -13.09
C GLY A 95 10.27 -7.01 -14.49
N PRO A 96 9.45 -7.96 -14.98
CA PRO A 96 8.78 -7.85 -16.28
C PRO A 96 7.79 -6.67 -16.40
N PHE A 97 7.23 -6.17 -15.30
CA PHE A 97 6.28 -5.06 -15.27
C PHE A 97 6.96 -3.68 -15.13
N ARG A 98 8.28 -3.66 -14.92
CA ARG A 98 9.08 -2.43 -14.86
C ARG A 98 9.28 -1.87 -16.27
N ILE A 99 8.20 -1.41 -16.90
CA ILE A 99 8.20 -0.83 -18.25
C ILE A 99 7.54 0.55 -18.18
N PRO A 100 8.09 1.60 -18.81
CA PRO A 100 7.55 2.96 -18.72
C PRO A 100 6.04 3.07 -19.01
N ARG A 101 5.54 2.31 -20.01
CA ARG A 101 4.12 2.30 -20.38
C ARG A 101 3.19 1.74 -19.31
N VAL A 102 3.69 0.86 -18.45
CA VAL A 102 2.95 0.29 -17.31
C VAL A 102 3.05 1.22 -16.10
N ILE A 103 4.28 1.62 -15.76
CA ILE A 103 4.56 2.43 -14.56
C ILE A 103 3.82 3.76 -14.56
N ARG A 104 3.65 4.41 -15.73
CA ARG A 104 2.92 5.69 -15.81
C ARG A 104 1.49 5.64 -15.25
N PHE A 105 0.91 4.45 -15.13
CA PHE A 105 -0.43 4.25 -14.58
C PHE A 105 -0.44 3.81 -13.12
N ILE A 106 0.72 3.65 -12.48
CA ILE A 106 0.88 3.21 -11.10
C ILE A 106 1.38 4.41 -10.29
N ARG A 107 0.59 4.82 -9.29
CA ARG A 107 0.83 6.07 -8.55
C ARG A 107 1.50 5.86 -7.20
N ASN A 108 1.34 4.69 -6.60
CA ASN A 108 1.79 4.39 -5.25
C ASN A 108 2.23 2.92 -5.12
N GLU A 109 2.72 2.57 -3.94
CA GLU A 109 3.24 1.24 -3.63
C GLU A 109 2.15 0.17 -3.51
N ASP A 110 0.95 0.54 -3.09
CA ASP A 110 -0.18 -0.38 -2.96
C ASP A 110 -0.64 -0.88 -4.33
N GLU A 111 -0.73 0.02 -5.31
CA GLU A 111 -1.01 -0.33 -6.70
C GLU A 111 0.07 -1.25 -7.29
N ALA A 112 1.35 -0.97 -7.00
CA ALA A 112 2.44 -1.86 -7.39
C ALA A 112 2.32 -3.24 -6.73
N THR A 113 1.91 -3.28 -5.46
CA THR A 113 1.63 -4.52 -4.72
C THR A 113 0.49 -5.32 -5.36
N ILE A 114 -0.57 -4.65 -5.82
CA ILE A 114 -1.67 -5.29 -6.54
C ILE A 114 -1.15 -5.94 -7.83
N ILE A 115 -0.39 -5.23 -8.66
CA ILE A 115 0.21 -5.80 -9.89
C ILE A 115 1.14 -6.97 -9.57
N SER A 116 1.93 -6.85 -8.49
CA SER A 116 2.81 -7.93 -8.03
C SER A 116 2.02 -9.19 -7.70
N ARG A 117 0.95 -9.08 -6.91
CA ARG A 117 0.06 -10.20 -6.57
C ARG A 117 -0.63 -10.80 -7.79
N ILE A 118 -1.05 -9.97 -8.75
CA ILE A 118 -1.62 -10.44 -10.02
C ILE A 118 -0.60 -11.30 -10.79
N SER A 119 0.69 -10.95 -10.73
CA SER A 119 1.75 -11.63 -11.47
C SER A 119 2.24 -12.95 -10.83
N MET A 120 2.12 -13.10 -9.50
CA MET A 120 2.70 -14.22 -8.74
C MET A 120 2.16 -15.62 -9.15
N GLY A 121 1.04 -15.68 -9.88
CA GLY A 121 0.41 -16.95 -10.24
C GLY A 121 0.91 -17.63 -11.53
N CYS A 122 1.64 -16.97 -12.44
CA CYS A 122 2.16 -17.62 -13.66
C CYS A 122 3.12 -16.72 -14.51
N ILE A 123 4.38 -17.14 -14.67
CA ILE A 123 5.42 -16.42 -15.43
C ILE A 123 5.05 -16.25 -16.92
N ASP A 124 4.61 -17.31 -17.60
CA ASP A 124 4.25 -17.24 -19.04
C ASP A 124 3.09 -16.28 -19.31
N ARG A 125 2.22 -16.10 -18.33
CA ARG A 125 1.01 -15.26 -18.46
C ARG A 125 1.28 -13.80 -18.12
N SER A 126 2.37 -13.52 -17.40
CA SER A 126 2.83 -12.15 -17.18
C SER A 126 3.07 -11.45 -18.51
N ARG A 127 3.59 -12.14 -19.53
CA ARG A 127 3.77 -11.58 -20.88
C ARG A 127 2.45 -11.14 -21.53
N SER A 128 1.40 -11.98 -21.46
CA SER A 128 0.08 -11.64 -22.01
C SER A 128 -0.54 -10.45 -21.28
N LEU A 129 -0.45 -10.42 -19.94
CA LEU A 129 -0.93 -9.30 -19.16
C LEU A 129 -0.16 -8.01 -19.50
N ILE A 130 1.16 -8.06 -19.51
CA ILE A 130 2.01 -6.92 -19.87
C ILE A 130 1.63 -6.38 -21.25
N SER A 131 1.50 -7.25 -22.25
CA SER A 131 1.08 -6.86 -23.60
C SER A 131 -0.27 -6.13 -23.59
N LYS A 132 -1.26 -6.65 -22.85
CA LYS A 132 -2.56 -5.96 -22.68
C LYS A 132 -2.42 -4.60 -21.99
N LEU A 133 -1.70 -4.53 -20.86
CA LEU A 133 -1.51 -3.29 -20.10
C LEU A 133 -0.72 -2.22 -20.87
N GLN A 134 0.22 -2.61 -21.72
CA GLN A 134 0.97 -1.68 -22.57
C GLN A 134 0.10 -0.97 -23.62
N THR A 135 -1.05 -1.55 -23.97
CA THR A 135 -2.02 -0.93 -24.89
C THR A 135 -2.99 0.00 -24.18
N SER A 136 -2.87 0.18 -22.86
CA SER A 136 -3.80 1.00 -22.11
C SER A 136 -3.69 2.48 -22.49
N GLN A 137 -4.83 3.06 -22.82
CA GLN A 137 -4.92 4.46 -23.28
C GLN A 137 -5.16 5.43 -22.12
N SER A 138 -5.83 4.96 -21.08
CA SER A 138 -6.14 5.73 -19.87
C SER A 138 -5.85 4.90 -18.63
N ARG A 139 -5.83 5.57 -17.47
CA ARG A 139 -5.67 4.90 -16.18
C ARG A 139 -6.86 4.01 -15.83
N SER A 140 -8.09 4.42 -16.15
CA SER A 140 -9.27 3.57 -15.98
C SER A 140 -9.12 2.29 -16.81
N ASP A 141 -8.82 2.43 -18.11
CA ASP A 141 -8.64 1.29 -19.01
C ASP A 141 -7.49 0.36 -18.57
N PHE A 142 -6.41 0.91 -18.00
CA PHE A 142 -5.34 0.12 -17.37
C PHE A 142 -5.86 -0.76 -16.24
N TRP A 143 -6.58 -0.18 -15.28
CA TRP A 143 -7.10 -0.92 -14.14
C TRP A 143 -8.26 -1.84 -14.53
N ASP A 144 -9.06 -1.48 -15.53
CA ASP A 144 -10.08 -2.35 -16.11
C ASP A 144 -9.46 -3.59 -16.76
N LYS A 145 -8.38 -3.43 -17.54
CA LYS A 145 -7.64 -4.55 -18.13
C LYS A 145 -6.93 -5.40 -17.08
N ALA A 146 -6.29 -4.78 -16.09
CA ALA A 146 -5.66 -5.48 -14.97
C ALA A 146 -6.69 -6.31 -14.20
N SER A 147 -7.82 -5.68 -13.84
CA SER A 147 -8.93 -6.31 -13.13
C SER A 147 -9.62 -7.38 -13.95
N SER A 148 -9.80 -7.19 -15.26
CA SER A 148 -10.44 -8.20 -16.12
C SER A 148 -9.57 -9.43 -16.28
N HIS A 149 -8.24 -9.26 -16.46
CA HIS A 149 -7.31 -10.39 -16.48
C HIS A 149 -7.28 -11.16 -15.15
N PHE A 150 -7.61 -10.45 -14.08
CA PHE A 150 -7.65 -10.93 -12.72
C PHE A 150 -8.96 -11.65 -12.39
N LEU A 151 -10.11 -11.16 -12.87
CA LEU A 151 -11.45 -11.77 -12.70
C LEU A 151 -11.61 -13.13 -13.37
N ASP A 152 -10.73 -13.49 -14.31
CA ASP A 152 -10.70 -14.82 -14.90
C ASP A 152 -10.00 -15.86 -13.98
N ARG A 153 -9.56 -15.47 -12.77
CA ARG A 153 -8.67 -16.32 -11.95
C ARG A 153 -8.99 -16.26 -10.45
N CYS A 154 -8.96 -17.44 -9.82
CA CYS A 154 -9.04 -17.64 -8.38
C CYS A 154 -7.77 -17.15 -7.63
N ILE A 155 -7.49 -15.85 -7.66
CA ILE A 155 -6.35 -15.29 -6.93
C ILE A 155 -6.71 -15.21 -5.45
N PRO A 156 -5.86 -15.77 -4.56
CA PRO A 156 -6.10 -15.71 -3.13
C PRO A 156 -5.88 -14.30 -2.61
N PHE A 157 -6.74 -13.87 -1.68
CA PHE A 157 -6.50 -12.73 -0.82
C PHE A 157 -5.37 -13.03 0.18
N PRO A 158 -4.70 -12.01 0.72
CA PRO A 158 -3.82 -12.17 1.86
C PRO A 158 -4.53 -12.83 3.05
N GLU A 159 -3.76 -13.42 3.94
CA GLU A 159 -4.30 -14.13 5.10
C GLU A 159 -5.08 -13.17 6.00
N ALA A 160 -6.36 -13.50 6.23
CA ALA A 160 -7.26 -12.75 7.08
C ALA A 160 -7.20 -13.26 8.54
N PRO A 161 -7.55 -12.43 9.54
CA PRO A 161 -7.67 -12.88 10.93
C PRO A 161 -8.47 -14.18 11.09
N LYS A 162 -7.94 -15.13 11.86
CA LYS A 162 -8.62 -16.41 12.04
C LYS A 162 -9.76 -16.27 13.04
N ILE A 163 -10.98 -16.54 12.59
CA ILE A 163 -12.19 -16.57 13.43
C ILE A 163 -12.61 -18.03 13.58
N ILE A 164 -12.66 -18.51 14.82
CA ILE A 164 -13.01 -19.91 15.14
C ILE A 164 -14.50 -19.96 15.53
N ASP A 165 -15.38 -19.85 14.52
CA ASP A 165 -16.81 -20.06 14.69
C ASP A 165 -17.36 -20.79 13.44
N PRO A 166 -18.13 -21.88 13.59
CA PRO A 166 -18.63 -22.66 12.46
C PRO A 166 -19.57 -21.88 11.52
N ARG A 167 -20.15 -20.78 11.98
CA ARG A 167 -21.00 -19.90 11.16
C ARG A 167 -20.17 -18.93 10.32
N VAL A 168 -18.89 -18.73 10.63
CA VAL A 168 -18.03 -17.76 9.94
C VAL A 168 -17.20 -18.45 8.87
N THR A 169 -17.38 -18.03 7.62
CA THR A 169 -16.60 -18.51 6.48
C THR A 169 -15.81 -17.36 5.86
N PRO A 170 -14.46 -17.42 5.81
CA PRO A 170 -13.68 -16.38 5.15
C PRO A 170 -13.88 -16.42 3.64
N ILE A 171 -14.03 -15.25 3.03
CA ILE A 171 -13.97 -15.08 1.59
C ILE A 171 -12.49 -14.96 1.23
N ARG A 172 -11.95 -15.93 0.50
CA ARG A 172 -10.51 -16.08 0.28
C ARG A 172 -10.03 -15.73 -1.12
N THR A 173 -10.94 -15.55 -2.07
CA THR A 173 -10.61 -15.27 -3.47
C THR A 173 -11.55 -14.25 -4.05
N VAL A 174 -11.15 -13.61 -5.15
CA VAL A 174 -12.06 -12.67 -5.82
C VAL A 174 -13.26 -13.35 -6.43
N ASP A 175 -13.11 -14.54 -6.98
CA ASP A 175 -14.26 -15.30 -7.48
C ASP A 175 -15.28 -15.55 -6.37
N SER A 176 -14.81 -15.91 -5.16
CA SER A 176 -15.69 -16.06 -4.00
C SER A 176 -16.33 -14.73 -3.56
N LEU A 177 -15.59 -13.62 -3.59
CA LEU A 177 -16.11 -12.29 -3.23
C LEU A 177 -17.20 -11.84 -4.22
N ARG A 178 -16.95 -12.01 -5.51
CA ARG A 178 -17.91 -11.68 -6.58
C ARG A 178 -19.13 -12.59 -6.53
N SER A 179 -18.94 -13.90 -6.38
CA SER A 179 -20.04 -14.86 -6.28
C SER A 179 -20.91 -14.54 -5.06
N CYS A 180 -20.30 -14.18 -3.93
CA CYS A 180 -21.00 -13.72 -2.74
C CYS A 180 -21.77 -12.42 -3.02
N GLY A 181 -21.12 -11.43 -3.64
CA GLY A 181 -21.75 -10.15 -4.00
C GLY A 181 -22.95 -10.32 -4.93
N LEU A 182 -22.84 -11.17 -5.95
CA LEU A 182 -23.95 -11.49 -6.85
C LEU A 182 -25.09 -12.22 -6.12
N LYS A 183 -24.75 -13.25 -5.32
CA LYS A 183 -25.73 -14.06 -4.58
C LYS A 183 -26.56 -13.24 -3.60
N LEU A 184 -25.92 -12.27 -2.94
CA LEU A 184 -26.55 -11.44 -1.90
C LEU A 184 -26.94 -10.05 -2.39
N HIS A 185 -26.80 -9.77 -3.69
CA HIS A 185 -27.08 -8.47 -4.30
C HIS A 185 -26.35 -7.28 -3.63
N LEU A 186 -25.07 -7.50 -3.32
CA LEU A 186 -24.16 -6.55 -2.69
C LEU A 186 -23.13 -6.01 -3.70
N CYS A 187 -22.75 -4.75 -3.55
CA CYS A 187 -21.73 -4.09 -4.38
C CYS A 187 -20.27 -4.47 -4.01
N LEU A 188 -20.00 -5.74 -3.68
CA LEU A 188 -18.68 -6.20 -3.21
C LEU A 188 -17.57 -6.06 -4.26
N ARG A 189 -17.93 -5.94 -5.54
CA ARG A 189 -16.97 -5.71 -6.65
C ARG A 189 -16.11 -4.47 -6.40
N ASN A 190 -16.66 -3.45 -5.76
CA ASN A 190 -15.96 -2.19 -5.53
C ASN A 190 -14.82 -2.32 -4.49
N PHE A 191 -14.79 -3.42 -3.73
CA PHE A 191 -13.81 -3.65 -2.66
C PHE A 191 -12.70 -4.65 -3.04
N ILE A 192 -12.60 -5.03 -4.32
CA ILE A 192 -11.60 -5.98 -4.79
C ILE A 192 -10.18 -5.44 -4.55
N GLY A 193 -9.97 -4.14 -4.73
CA GLY A 193 -8.65 -3.51 -4.52
C GLY A 193 -8.19 -3.61 -3.08
N GLU A 194 -9.06 -3.21 -2.14
CA GLU A 194 -8.83 -3.25 -0.69
C GLU A 194 -8.64 -4.68 -0.18
N ALA A 195 -9.41 -5.63 -0.71
CA ALA A 195 -9.21 -7.04 -0.43
C ALA A 195 -7.85 -7.55 -0.93
N LEU A 196 -7.43 -7.10 -2.12
CA LEU A 196 -6.17 -7.48 -2.72
C LEU A 196 -4.95 -6.79 -2.12
N SER A 197 -5.05 -5.60 -1.55
CA SER A 197 -3.95 -4.98 -0.80
C SER A 197 -3.82 -5.59 0.59
N GLY A 198 -4.94 -6.06 1.15
CA GLY A 198 -5.04 -6.52 2.54
C GLY A 198 -5.52 -5.43 3.49
N GLU A 199 -5.94 -4.28 2.95
CA GLU A 199 -6.63 -3.22 3.70
C GLU A 199 -7.99 -3.69 4.21
N GLN A 200 -8.60 -4.70 3.59
CA GLN A 200 -9.87 -5.23 4.05
C GLN A 200 -9.93 -6.75 3.88
N SER A 201 -10.50 -7.43 4.85
CA SER A 201 -10.81 -8.86 4.80
C SER A 201 -12.32 -9.06 4.87
N PHE A 202 -12.82 -10.09 4.19
CA PHE A 202 -14.26 -10.35 4.10
C PHE A 202 -14.63 -11.73 4.61
N TYR A 203 -15.75 -11.81 5.31
CA TYR A 203 -16.31 -13.03 5.85
C TYR A 203 -17.80 -13.10 5.54
N VAL A 204 -18.32 -14.32 5.43
CA VAL A 204 -19.75 -14.60 5.45
C VAL A 204 -20.09 -15.18 6.82
N PHE A 205 -20.98 -14.53 7.55
CA PHE A 205 -21.62 -15.07 8.74
C PHE A 205 -22.93 -15.76 8.35
N ASN A 206 -23.05 -17.04 8.67
CA ASN A 206 -24.21 -17.87 8.36
C ASN A 206 -25.11 -17.99 9.60
N GLY A 207 -25.87 -16.92 9.86
CA GLY A 207 -26.93 -16.89 10.88
C GLY A 207 -28.28 -17.29 10.30
N GLU A 208 -29.35 -16.64 10.76
CA GLU A 208 -30.67 -16.74 10.13
C GLU A 208 -30.62 -16.24 8.67
N LYS A 209 -29.83 -15.19 8.44
CA LYS A 209 -29.50 -14.67 7.11
C LYS A 209 -27.99 -14.71 6.90
N GLN A 210 -27.58 -14.85 5.64
CA GLN A 210 -26.16 -14.70 5.28
C GLN A 210 -25.80 -13.21 5.32
N ILE A 211 -24.84 -12.85 6.16
CA ILE A 211 -24.37 -11.48 6.33
C ILE A 211 -22.90 -11.42 5.95
N VAL A 212 -22.54 -10.44 5.12
CA VAL A 212 -21.13 -10.17 4.80
C VAL A 212 -20.58 -9.22 5.84
N VAL A 213 -19.47 -9.61 6.45
CA VAL A 213 -18.75 -8.82 7.44
C VAL A 213 -17.40 -8.43 6.86
N SER A 214 -17.09 -7.13 6.88
CA SER A 214 -15.80 -6.63 6.46
C SER A 214 -14.97 -6.21 7.67
N VAL A 215 -13.70 -6.60 7.66
CA VAL A 215 -12.75 -6.38 8.74
C VAL A 215 -11.57 -5.60 8.19
N THR A 216 -11.22 -4.50 8.86
CA THR A 216 -10.14 -3.60 8.47
C THR A 216 -9.04 -3.64 9.55
N PRO A 217 -7.77 -3.91 9.21
CA PRO A 217 -6.67 -3.77 10.15
C PRO A 217 -6.46 -2.29 10.52
N ARG A 218 -6.03 -2.04 11.74
CA ARG A 218 -5.74 -0.72 12.30
C ARG A 218 -4.30 -0.65 12.77
N VAL A 219 -3.80 0.57 12.93
CA VAL A 219 -2.51 0.84 13.54
C VAL A 219 -2.47 0.20 14.94
N GLY A 220 -1.33 -0.40 15.27
CA GLY A 220 -1.18 -1.22 16.49
C GLY A 220 -1.61 -2.69 16.32
N GLY A 221 -1.89 -3.14 15.10
CA GLY A 221 -2.15 -4.55 14.77
C GLY A 221 -3.53 -5.06 15.18
N ARG A 222 -4.41 -4.17 15.67
CA ARG A 222 -5.80 -4.51 15.98
C ARG A 222 -6.63 -4.56 14.70
N SER A 223 -7.66 -5.38 14.67
CA SER A 223 -8.62 -5.42 13.56
C SER A 223 -9.98 -4.99 14.05
N VAL A 224 -10.73 -4.30 13.20
CA VAL A 224 -12.10 -3.85 13.52
C VAL A 224 -13.09 -4.25 12.44
N ILE A 225 -14.33 -4.50 12.83
CA ILE A 225 -15.45 -4.66 11.91
C ILE A 225 -15.80 -3.30 11.34
N SER A 226 -15.51 -3.09 10.06
CA SER A 226 -15.79 -1.82 9.36
C SER A 226 -17.20 -1.75 8.80
N GLN A 227 -17.78 -2.89 8.41
CA GLN A 227 -19.13 -2.93 7.85
C GLN A 227 -19.75 -4.32 8.04
N MET A 228 -21.07 -4.34 8.14
CA MET A 228 -21.88 -5.55 8.05
C MET A 228 -23.00 -5.28 7.04
N SER A 229 -23.25 -6.21 6.12
CA SER A 229 -24.24 -6.05 5.06
C SER A 229 -25.08 -7.30 4.92
N ALA A 230 -26.40 -7.14 5.13
CA ALA A 230 -27.38 -8.17 4.83
C ALA A 230 -27.72 -8.13 3.32
N PRO A 231 -28.43 -9.14 2.78
CA PRO A 231 -28.82 -9.17 1.38
C PRO A 231 -29.54 -7.89 0.93
N ASP A 232 -29.39 -7.54 -0.34
CA ASP A 232 -29.96 -6.33 -0.95
C ASP A 232 -29.48 -5.01 -0.31
N ASN A 233 -28.31 -5.05 0.35
CA ASN A 233 -27.75 -3.94 1.15
C ASN A 233 -28.68 -3.51 2.31
N MET A 234 -29.54 -4.41 2.79
CA MET A 234 -30.41 -4.14 3.93
C MET A 234 -29.61 -4.00 5.23
N PRO A 235 -30.12 -3.23 6.20
CA PRO A 235 -29.53 -3.16 7.52
C PRO A 235 -29.56 -4.53 8.20
N VAL A 236 -28.49 -4.83 8.93
CA VAL A 236 -28.38 -6.05 9.73
C VAL A 236 -29.29 -5.94 10.96
N SER A 237 -29.98 -7.02 11.31
CA SER A 237 -30.86 -7.05 12.49
C SER A 237 -30.04 -6.80 13.77
N PRO A 238 -30.62 -6.18 14.81
CA PRO A 238 -29.90 -5.96 16.08
C PRO A 238 -29.39 -7.25 16.73
N SER A 239 -30.17 -8.34 16.64
CA SER A 239 -29.81 -9.65 17.15
C SER A 239 -28.63 -10.26 16.41
N ASP A 240 -28.64 -10.23 15.08
CA ASP A 240 -27.52 -10.72 14.26
C ASP A 240 -26.27 -9.86 14.50
N ARG A 241 -26.43 -8.54 14.54
CA ARG A 241 -25.33 -7.60 14.81
C ARG A 241 -24.67 -7.91 16.15
N SER A 242 -25.45 -8.06 17.21
CA SER A 242 -24.92 -8.40 18.54
C SER A 242 -24.19 -9.74 18.53
N THR A 243 -24.72 -10.73 17.83
CA THR A 243 -24.11 -12.05 17.70
C THR A 243 -22.78 -11.99 16.93
N ILE A 244 -22.75 -11.26 15.82
CA ILE A 244 -21.54 -11.05 15.02
C ILE A 244 -20.47 -10.35 15.84
N ILE A 245 -20.83 -9.28 16.55
CA ILE A 245 -19.88 -8.54 17.40
C ILE A 245 -19.29 -9.44 18.47
N GLN A 246 -20.11 -10.28 19.11
CA GLN A 246 -19.62 -11.23 20.11
C GLN A 246 -18.64 -12.23 19.48
N VAL A 247 -19.03 -12.88 18.38
CA VAL A 247 -18.19 -13.90 17.70
C VAL A 247 -16.86 -13.34 17.22
N PHE A 248 -16.87 -12.14 16.64
CA PHE A 248 -15.66 -11.47 16.17
C PHE A 248 -14.85 -10.92 17.35
N GLY A 249 -15.52 -10.46 18.40
CA GLY A 249 -14.91 -10.01 19.66
C GLY A 249 -14.13 -11.11 20.36
N ASP A 250 -14.64 -12.34 20.36
CA ASP A 250 -13.92 -13.52 20.89
C ASP A 250 -12.63 -13.81 20.11
N ALA A 251 -12.54 -13.37 18.85
CA ALA A 251 -11.33 -13.41 18.03
C ALA A 251 -10.46 -12.13 18.14
N GLY A 252 -10.78 -11.23 19.08
CA GLY A 252 -10.07 -9.97 19.28
C GLY A 252 -10.41 -8.86 18.28
N ILE A 253 -11.49 -9.02 17.50
CA ILE A 253 -11.93 -8.05 16.48
C ILE A 253 -13.12 -7.27 17.03
N GLN A 254 -12.97 -5.95 17.15
CA GLN A 254 -13.98 -5.10 17.77
C GLN A 254 -14.86 -4.39 16.73
N ASP A 255 -16.03 -3.93 17.15
CA ASP A 255 -16.90 -3.10 16.30
C ASP A 255 -16.31 -1.68 16.15
N GLU A 256 -16.24 -1.17 14.91
CA GLU A 256 -15.75 0.19 14.66
C GLU A 256 -16.56 1.25 15.41
N SER A 257 -17.85 1.00 15.71
CA SER A 257 -18.67 1.97 16.46
C SER A 257 -18.15 2.26 17.87
N VAL A 258 -17.31 1.38 18.45
CA VAL A 258 -16.65 1.61 19.74
C VAL A 258 -15.59 2.71 19.65
N TYR A 259 -15.08 2.98 18.45
CA TYR A 259 -13.97 3.89 18.16
C TYR A 259 -14.40 5.24 17.58
N VAL A 260 -15.69 5.58 17.60
CA VAL A 260 -16.23 6.83 17.01
C VAL A 260 -15.60 8.10 17.61
N ASN A 261 -14.91 7.99 18.76
CA ASN A 261 -14.15 9.08 19.39
C ASN A 261 -12.63 8.89 19.37
N ASP A 262 -12.10 7.83 18.75
CA ASP A 262 -10.67 7.59 18.67
C ASP A 262 -10.11 8.30 17.43
N TRP A 263 -9.79 9.59 17.61
CA TRP A 263 -9.23 10.51 16.64
C TRP A 263 -8.13 9.96 15.71
N PRO A 264 -7.23 9.06 16.15
CA PRO A 264 -6.25 8.41 15.27
C PRO A 264 -6.89 7.62 14.11
N SER A 265 -8.09 7.07 14.30
CA SER A 265 -8.77 6.19 13.34
C SER A 265 -9.23 6.90 12.06
N GLU A 266 -9.67 8.16 12.20
CA GLU A 266 -10.13 9.00 11.09
C GLU A 266 -8.93 9.64 10.38
N LEU A 267 -7.88 10.00 11.13
CA LEU A 267 -6.62 10.46 10.57
C LEU A 267 -5.95 9.35 9.76
N ASP A 268 -5.91 8.11 10.27
CA ASP A 268 -5.37 6.94 9.56
C ASP A 268 -6.17 6.63 8.28
N ARG A 269 -7.51 6.66 8.36
CA ARG A 269 -8.37 6.46 7.18
C ARG A 269 -8.10 7.49 6.10
N ARG A 270 -7.90 8.75 6.51
CA ARG A 270 -7.63 9.86 5.59
C ARG A 270 -6.21 9.80 5.06
N LEU A 271 -5.20 9.54 5.88
CA LEU A 271 -3.81 9.43 5.44
C LEU A 271 -3.59 8.23 4.50
N ASN A 272 -4.24 7.09 4.75
CA ASN A 272 -4.15 5.92 3.88
C ASN A 272 -4.94 6.08 2.56
N ARG A 273 -6.02 6.87 2.53
CA ARG A 273 -6.79 7.13 1.29
C ARG A 273 -6.29 8.33 0.47
N LEU A 274 -5.76 9.36 1.11
CA LEU A 274 -5.48 10.67 0.48
C LEU A 274 -4.07 10.74 -0.12
N GLY A 275 -3.60 9.67 -0.72
CA GLY A 275 -2.26 9.61 -1.32
C GLY A 275 -1.98 10.59 -2.47
N ASN A 276 -2.71 11.72 -2.66
CA ASN A 276 -2.34 12.87 -3.50
C ASN A 276 -3.28 14.11 -3.49
N GLU A 277 -4.25 14.28 -2.58
CA GLU A 277 -5.07 15.51 -2.55
C GLU A 277 -4.65 16.43 -1.39
N GLN A 278 -4.28 17.69 -1.69
CA GLN A 278 -4.09 18.72 -0.68
C GLN A 278 -5.43 19.00 0.00
N VAL A 279 -5.65 18.42 1.17
CA VAL A 279 -6.79 18.73 2.01
C VAL A 279 -6.34 19.76 3.04
N GLU A 280 -7.01 20.92 3.07
CA GLU A 280 -6.93 21.84 4.20
C GLU A 280 -7.47 21.13 5.44
N LEU A 281 -6.57 20.79 6.36
CA LEU A 281 -6.96 20.25 7.66
C LEU A 281 -7.71 21.35 8.42
N PRO A 282 -8.86 21.06 9.05
CA PRO A 282 -9.53 22.02 9.92
C PRO A 282 -8.53 22.57 10.97
N GLY A 283 -8.54 23.87 11.24
CA GLY A 283 -7.53 24.52 12.10
C GLY A 283 -7.36 23.87 13.48
N GLU A 284 -8.44 23.31 14.04
CA GLU A 284 -8.43 22.56 15.30
C GLU A 284 -7.58 21.27 15.24
N LEU A 285 -7.50 20.63 14.07
CA LEU A 285 -6.73 19.40 13.84
C LEU A 285 -5.24 19.71 13.72
N TYR A 286 -4.88 20.84 13.12
CA TYR A 286 -3.50 21.32 13.05
C TYR A 286 -2.95 21.71 14.42
N ALA A 287 -3.75 22.39 15.24
CA ALA A 287 -3.38 22.78 16.61
C ALA A 287 -3.09 21.55 17.50
N LYS A 288 -3.94 20.53 17.44
CA LYS A 288 -3.78 19.29 18.22
C LYS A 288 -2.58 18.44 17.81
N ILE A 289 -2.24 18.42 16.51
CA ILE A 289 -1.03 17.73 16.02
C ILE A 289 0.23 18.43 16.55
N ASN A 290 0.25 19.76 16.56
CA ASN A 290 1.37 20.54 17.12
C ASN A 290 1.52 20.34 18.63
N ASP A 291 0.41 20.23 19.38
CA ASP A 291 0.44 19.93 20.82
C ASP A 291 1.00 18.53 21.12
N LEU A 292 0.65 17.52 20.33
CA LEU A 292 1.17 16.15 20.47
C LEU A 292 2.67 16.05 20.12
N MET A 293 3.09 16.73 19.06
CA MET A 293 4.48 16.79 18.63
C MET A 293 5.37 17.54 19.63
N SER A 294 4.82 18.55 20.30
CA SER A 294 5.53 19.30 21.35
C SER A 294 5.56 18.59 22.71
N PHE A 295 4.63 17.66 22.96
CA PHE A 295 4.62 16.82 24.17
C PHE A 295 5.69 15.72 24.14
N HIS A 296 6.03 15.17 22.97
CA HIS A 296 7.09 14.15 22.82
C HIS A 296 8.50 14.74 22.66
N ALA A 297 8.62 16.07 22.63
CA ALA A 297 9.89 16.80 22.52
C ALA A 297 10.43 17.32 23.87
N ARG A 298 9.81 16.92 24.99
CA ARG A 298 10.27 17.17 26.37
C ARG A 298 10.64 15.87 27.05
#